data_AF-A0A534AP17-F1
#
_entry.id   AF-A0A534AP17-F1
#
_cell.length_a   1.000
_cell.length_b   1.000
_cell.length_c   1.000
_cell.angle_alpha   90.00
_cell.angle_beta   90.00
_cell.angle_gamma   90.00
#
_symmetry.space_group_name_H-M   'P 1'
#
loop_
_entity.id
_entity.type
_entity.pdbx_description
1 polymer ?
#
loop_
_entity_poly.entity_id
_entity_poly.type
_entity_poly.pdbx_seq_one_letter_code
_entity_poly.pdbx_strand_id
1 'polypeptide(L)'
;MHTGWNSVSLDSLGVLRASGADVVPFLQGQLSNDLERLAPERSLLAGYHNAQGRVIALLRLVQAAPGEVLAVLPRELTAAVASRLAKFILRAKVKVADESAAWQIAGIIAPAESASPATPPAGALPHSLHRVARFGGSIARPRRCRS
;
A
#
# COMPACT_ATOMS: atom_id res chain seq x y z
N MET A 1 -23.80 -22.73 -9.50
CA MET A 1 -22.34 -22.68 -9.77
C MET A 1 -21.72 -21.78 -8.71
N HIS A 2 -20.99 -22.35 -7.75
CA HIS A 2 -20.42 -21.58 -6.63
C HIS A 2 -19.20 -20.79 -7.13
N THR A 3 -19.41 -19.53 -7.49
CA THR A 3 -18.36 -18.54 -7.71
C THR A 3 -17.78 -18.16 -6.34
N GLY A 4 -17.05 -19.10 -5.72
CA GLY A 4 -16.49 -18.93 -4.39
C GLY A 4 -15.31 -17.98 -4.42
N TRP A 5 -15.44 -16.84 -3.75
CA TRP A 5 -14.34 -15.92 -3.52
C TRP A 5 -13.44 -16.54 -2.46
N ASN A 6 -12.14 -16.68 -2.74
CA ASN A 6 -11.18 -17.20 -1.76
C ASN A 6 -10.32 -16.06 -1.23
N SER A 7 -10.07 -16.03 0.08
CA SER A 7 -9.21 -15.06 0.74
C SER A 7 -8.06 -15.76 1.46
N VAL A 8 -6.85 -15.22 1.34
CA VAL A 8 -5.65 -15.73 1.99
C VAL A 8 -5.03 -14.63 2.84
N SER A 9 -4.81 -14.89 4.13
CA SER A 9 -4.09 -13.98 5.02
C SER A 9 -2.63 -13.82 4.58
N LEU A 10 -2.11 -12.60 4.66
CA LEU A 10 -0.75 -12.24 4.27
C LEU A 10 0.01 -11.72 5.50
N ASP A 11 0.14 -12.57 6.52
CA ASP A 11 0.70 -12.21 7.84
C ASP A 11 2.20 -11.84 7.81
N SER A 12 2.88 -12.15 6.71
CA SER A 12 4.28 -11.76 6.45
C SER A 12 4.41 -10.31 5.99
N LEU A 13 3.30 -9.61 5.74
CA LEU A 13 3.29 -8.19 5.42
C LEU A 13 3.00 -7.36 6.68
N GLY A 14 3.62 -6.19 6.74
CA GLY A 14 3.40 -5.17 7.75
C GLY A 14 2.99 -3.84 7.13
N VAL A 15 2.61 -2.90 8.00
CA VAL A 15 2.13 -1.57 7.61
C VAL A 15 2.90 -0.50 8.38
N LEU A 16 3.54 0.41 7.65
CA LEU A 16 4.03 1.66 8.20
C LEU A 16 3.04 2.78 7.86
N ARG A 17 2.60 3.54 8.86
CA ARG A 17 1.85 4.78 8.64
C ARG A 17 2.81 5.97 8.66
N ALA A 18 2.77 6.77 7.60
CA ALA A 18 3.37 8.09 7.53
C ALA A 18 2.25 9.15 7.58
N SER A 19 2.29 10.06 8.56
CA SER A 19 1.27 11.08 8.76
C SER A 19 1.89 12.45 9.00
N GLY A 20 1.33 13.50 8.40
CA GLY A 20 1.77 14.88 8.63
C GLY A 20 1.66 15.78 7.40
N ALA A 21 1.88 17.08 7.59
CA ALA A 21 1.73 18.09 6.54
C ALA A 21 2.71 17.89 5.37
N ASP A 22 3.91 17.39 5.66
CA ASP A 22 4.98 17.24 4.66
C ASP A 22 5.12 15.79 4.15
N VAL A 23 4.12 14.92 4.35
CA VAL A 23 4.21 13.49 4.01
C VAL A 23 4.55 13.24 2.55
N VAL A 24 3.88 13.92 1.62
CA VAL A 24 4.09 13.74 0.18
C VAL A 24 5.50 14.19 -0.23
N PRO A 25 5.93 15.45 0.02
CA PRO A 25 7.28 15.88 -0.36
C PRO A 25 8.38 15.10 0.37
N PHE A 26 8.16 14.69 1.61
CA PHE A 26 9.09 13.83 2.35
C PHE A 26 9.27 12.48 1.67
N LEU A 27 8.18 11.75 1.42
CA LEU A 27 8.26 10.43 0.80
C LEU A 27 8.76 10.51 -0.65
N GLN A 28 8.49 11.61 -1.37
CA GLN A 28 8.96 11.85 -2.75
C GLN A 28 10.49 11.87 -2.79
N GLY A 29 11.13 12.45 -1.77
CA GLY A 29 12.57 12.49 -1.64
C GLY A 29 13.20 11.17 -1.16
N GLN A 30 12.41 10.19 -0.72
CA GLN A 30 12.90 8.92 -0.18
C GLN A 30 12.61 7.73 -1.11
N LEU A 31 11.55 7.80 -1.92
CA LEU A 31 11.04 6.69 -2.71
C LEU A 31 11.18 6.94 -4.22
N SER A 32 11.30 5.88 -5.01
CA SER A 32 11.54 5.98 -6.46
C SER A 32 10.29 6.21 -7.33
N ASN A 33 9.11 6.39 -6.73
CA ASN A 33 7.87 6.64 -7.48
C ASN A 33 7.30 8.00 -7.14
N ASP A 34 6.54 8.55 -8.08
CA ASP A 34 5.90 9.84 -7.96
C ASP A 34 4.62 9.76 -7.10
N LEU A 35 4.70 10.26 -5.86
CA LEU A 35 3.64 10.28 -4.87
C LEU A 35 2.59 11.34 -5.15
N GLU A 36 2.83 12.31 -6.03
CA GLU A 36 1.78 13.24 -6.46
C GLU A 36 0.65 12.51 -7.21
N ARG A 37 0.96 11.32 -7.75
CA ARG A 37 -0.02 10.42 -8.39
C ARG A 37 -0.76 9.53 -7.40
N LEU A 38 -0.45 9.61 -6.11
CA LEU A 38 -1.15 8.86 -5.08
C LEU A 38 -2.52 9.52 -4.86
N ALA A 39 -3.57 8.72 -4.96
CA ALA A 39 -4.94 9.18 -4.80
C ALA A 39 -5.73 8.18 -3.96
N PRO A 40 -6.90 8.54 -3.42
CA PRO A 40 -7.67 7.65 -2.57
C PRO A 40 -8.03 6.34 -3.29
N GLU A 41 -8.29 6.41 -4.59
CA GLU A 41 -8.65 5.28 -5.46
C GLU A 41 -7.43 4.55 -6.04
N ARG A 42 -6.20 4.98 -5.73
CA ARG A 42 -4.98 4.55 -6.43
C ARG A 42 -3.83 4.28 -5.48
N SER A 43 -3.34 3.05 -5.51
CA SER A 43 -2.09 2.65 -4.88
C SER A 43 -0.89 2.80 -5.81
N LEU A 44 0.26 3.07 -5.22
CA LEU A 44 1.55 3.10 -5.93
C LEU A 44 2.43 1.97 -5.43
N LEU A 45 3.34 1.51 -6.28
CA LEU A 45 4.44 0.63 -5.89
C LEU A 45 5.72 1.46 -6.00
N ALA A 46 6.48 1.57 -4.93
CA ALA A 46 7.71 2.35 -4.90
C ALA A 46 8.84 1.54 -4.28
N GLY A 47 10.07 1.78 -4.75
CA GLY A 47 11.27 1.23 -4.12
C GLY A 47 11.84 2.23 -3.10
N TYR A 48 12.30 1.71 -1.98
CA TYR A 48 13.17 2.43 -1.05
C TYR A 48 14.60 1.96 -1.28
N HIS A 49 15.53 2.90 -1.46
CA HIS A 49 16.91 2.63 -1.86
C HIS A 49 17.89 3.20 -0.84
N ASN A 50 19.09 2.63 -0.75
CA ASN A 50 20.18 3.25 -0.02
C ASN A 50 20.89 4.33 -0.89
N ALA A 51 21.86 5.03 -0.30
CA ALA A 51 22.63 6.07 -1.00
C ALA A 51 23.41 5.53 -2.23
N GLN A 52 23.69 4.23 -2.27
CA GLN A 52 24.34 3.54 -3.39
C GLN A 52 23.35 3.00 -4.43
N GLY A 53 22.06 3.31 -4.31
CA GLY A 53 21.00 2.87 -5.24
C GLY A 53 20.50 1.43 -5.05
N ARG A 54 21.05 0.67 -4.09
CA ARG A 54 20.60 -0.70 -3.82
C ARG A 54 19.21 -0.68 -3.18
N VAL A 55 18.32 -1.53 -3.68
CA VAL A 55 16.96 -1.68 -3.17
C VAL A 55 17.03 -2.24 -1.75
N ILE A 56 16.40 -1.53 -0.82
CA ILE A 56 16.19 -1.95 0.57
C ILE A 56 14.85 -2.68 0.67
N ALA A 57 13.79 -2.08 0.12
CA ALA A 57 12.44 -2.61 0.22
C ALA A 57 11.58 -2.14 -0.96
N LEU A 58 10.57 -2.94 -1.31
CA LEU A 58 9.47 -2.52 -2.14
C LEU A 58 8.25 -2.25 -1.25
N LEU A 59 7.63 -1.09 -1.46
CA LEU A 59 6.51 -0.62 -0.65
C LEU A 59 5.31 -0.37 -1.55
N ARG A 60 4.16 -0.91 -1.14
CA ARG A 60 2.88 -0.52 -1.73
C ARG A 60 2.27 0.61 -0.91
N LEU A 61 2.11 1.75 -1.54
CA LEU A 61 1.61 2.96 -0.91
C LEU A 61 0.13 3.10 -1.18
N VAL A 62 -0.63 3.42 -0.13
CA VAL A 62 -2.05 3.70 -0.19
C VAL A 62 -2.30 4.95 0.64
N GLN A 63 -3.06 5.91 0.11
CA GLN A 63 -3.50 7.04 0.92
C GLN A 63 -4.51 6.52 1.95
N ALA A 64 -4.34 6.79 3.24
CA ALA A 64 -5.39 6.49 4.23
C ALA A 64 -6.40 7.64 4.29
N ALA A 65 -5.89 8.85 4.42
CA ALA A 65 -6.60 10.11 4.50
C ALA A 65 -5.71 11.23 3.89
N PRO A 66 -6.22 12.46 3.70
CA PRO A 66 -5.37 13.59 3.34
C PRO A 66 -4.23 13.76 4.37
N GLY A 67 -2.98 13.80 3.90
CA GLY A 67 -1.80 13.86 4.78
C GLY A 67 -1.40 12.55 5.46
N GLU A 68 -2.06 11.43 5.13
CA GLU A 68 -1.73 10.11 5.68
C GLU A 68 -1.53 9.07 4.58
N VAL A 69 -0.39 8.37 4.63
CA VAL A 69 -0.01 7.31 3.70
C VAL A 69 0.33 6.06 4.47
N LEU A 70 -0.25 4.94 4.06
CA LEU A 70 0.11 3.60 4.50
C LEU A 70 1.08 2.99 3.50
N ALA A 71 2.19 2.47 4.00
CA ALA A 71 3.16 1.72 3.23
C ALA A 71 3.13 0.25 3.66
N VAL A 72 2.68 -0.62 2.76
CA VAL A 72 2.67 -2.07 2.94
C VAL A 72 3.98 -2.66 2.41
N LEU A 73 4.68 -3.41 3.25
CA LEU A 73 5.99 -4.01 2.96
C LEU A 73 6.18 -5.30 3.76
N PRO A 74 7.21 -6.13 3.49
CA PRO A 74 7.52 -7.28 4.33
C PRO A 74 7.71 -6.89 5.79
N ARG A 75 7.05 -7.61 6.70
CA ARG A 75 6.95 -7.25 8.12
C ARG A 75 8.32 -7.17 8.79
N GLU A 76 9.24 -8.05 8.43
CA GLU A 76 10.63 -8.05 8.92
C GLU A 76 11.42 -6.77 8.58
N LEU A 77 11.01 -6.04 7.53
CA LEU A 77 11.67 -4.81 7.09
C LEU A 77 11.07 -3.54 7.72
N THR A 78 9.90 -3.63 8.35
CA THR A 78 9.16 -2.48 8.92
C THR A 78 10.04 -1.65 9.87
N ALA A 79 10.62 -2.29 10.89
CA ALA A 79 11.46 -1.63 11.87
C ALA A 79 12.71 -0.97 11.25
N ALA A 80 13.37 -1.68 10.31
CA ALA A 80 14.55 -1.17 9.64
C ALA A 80 14.25 0.04 8.74
N VAL A 81 13.15 -0.03 7.99
CA VAL A 81 12.70 1.07 7.12
C VAL A 81 12.23 2.26 7.95
N ALA A 82 11.42 2.05 9.00
CA ALA A 82 10.97 3.11 9.90
C ALA A 82 12.16 3.83 10.58
N SER A 83 13.13 3.08 11.09
CA SER A 83 14.34 3.64 11.71
C SER A 83 15.15 4.48 10.73
N ARG A 84 15.28 4.03 9.47
CA ARG A 84 15.99 4.79 8.44
C ARG A 84 15.23 6.06 8.04
N LEU A 85 13.93 5.96 7.79
CA LEU A 85 13.08 7.12 7.48
C LEU A 85 13.14 8.17 8.60
N ALA A 86 13.12 7.74 9.87
CA ALA A 86 13.17 8.63 11.02
C ALA A 86 14.41 9.54 11.04
N LYS A 87 15.56 9.08 10.51
CA LYS A 87 16.79 9.89 10.41
C LYS A 87 16.64 11.09 9.48
N PHE A 88 15.72 11.03 8.52
CA PHE A 88 15.48 12.07 7.53
C PHE A 88 14.35 13.04 7.94
N ILE A 89 13.69 12.83 9.09
CA ILE A 89 12.54 13.62 9.56
C ILE A 89 12.94 14.96 10.20
N LEU A 90 14.24 15.22 10.44
CA LEU A 90 14.74 16.37 11.23
C LEU A 90 14.15 17.75 10.90
N ARG A 91 13.65 17.98 9.67
CA ARG A 91 12.97 19.23 9.28
C ARG A 91 11.55 19.04 8.73
N ALA A 92 11.11 17.81 8.50
CA ALA A 92 9.81 17.53 7.90
C ALA A 92 8.76 17.34 9.01
N LYS A 93 7.58 17.93 8.86
CA LYS A 93 6.42 17.69 9.73
C LYS A 93 5.78 16.35 9.36
N VAL A 94 6.48 15.26 9.64
CA VAL A 94 6.07 13.88 9.35
C VAL A 94 6.33 12.99 10.55
N LYS A 95 5.39 12.12 10.86
CA LYS A 95 5.53 11.03 11.82
C LYS A 95 5.46 9.71 11.06
N VAL A 96 6.38 8.80 11.33
CA VAL A 96 6.36 7.43 10.81
C VAL A 96 6.20 6.47 11.98
N ALA A 97 5.20 5.58 11.91
CA ALA A 97 4.92 4.59 12.94
C ALA A 97 4.68 3.21 12.31
N ASP A 98 5.11 2.16 13.02
CA ASP A 98 4.72 0.80 12.68
C ASP A 98 3.32 0.51 13.23
N GLU A 99 2.39 0.23 12.32
CA GLU A 99 1.00 -0.11 12.61
C GLU A 99 0.66 -1.53 12.15
N SER A 100 1.65 -2.39 11.95
CA SER A 100 1.44 -3.78 11.50
C SER A 100 0.49 -4.56 12.42
N ALA A 101 0.38 -4.20 13.70
CA ALA A 101 -0.57 -4.83 14.63
C ALA A 101 -2.02 -4.31 14.51
N ALA A 102 -2.22 -3.12 13.93
CA ALA A 102 -3.54 -2.51 13.76
C ALA A 102 -4.21 -2.90 12.43
N TRP A 103 -3.45 -3.51 11.51
CA TRP A 103 -3.90 -3.84 10.17
C TRP A 103 -3.79 -5.34 9.90
N GLN A 104 -4.87 -5.93 9.40
CA GLN A 104 -4.84 -7.27 8.80
C GLN A 104 -4.80 -7.13 7.28
N ILE A 105 -3.89 -7.87 6.64
CA ILE A 105 -3.73 -7.85 5.19
C ILE A 105 -4.17 -9.20 4.65
N ALA A 106 -5.15 -9.19 3.75
CA ALA A 106 -5.62 -10.38 3.05
C ALA A 106 -5.55 -10.18 1.54
N GLY A 107 -5.17 -11.23 0.81
CA GLY A 107 -5.29 -11.31 -0.63
C GLY A 107 -6.62 -11.95 -1.00
N ILE A 108 -7.38 -11.31 -1.90
CA ILE A 108 -8.61 -11.88 -2.45
C ILE A 108 -8.29 -12.43 -3.85
N ILE A 109 -8.63 -13.70 -4.06
CA ILE A 109 -8.51 -14.39 -5.34
C ILE A 109 -9.91 -14.44 -5.95
N ALA A 110 -10.11 -13.65 -7.00
CA ALA A 110 -11.35 -13.67 -7.75
C ALA A 110 -11.33 -14.84 -8.77
N PRO A 111 -12.45 -15.57 -8.94
CA PRO A 111 -12.55 -16.59 -9.97
C PRO A 111 -12.39 -15.98 -11.36
N ALA A 112 -11.72 -16.71 -12.26
CA ALA A 112 -11.24 -16.21 -13.55
C ALA A 112 -12.33 -15.60 -14.45
N GLU A 113 -13.59 -15.98 -14.25
CA GLU A 113 -14.75 -15.56 -15.03
C GLU A 113 -15.30 -14.17 -14.67
N SER A 114 -14.90 -13.61 -13.52
CA SER A 114 -15.32 -12.27 -13.07
C SER A 114 -14.58 -11.11 -13.76
N ALA A 115 -13.83 -11.39 -14.83
CA ALA A 115 -13.05 -10.42 -15.59
C ALA A 115 -13.82 -9.77 -16.76
N SER A 116 -15.14 -9.57 -16.66
CA SER A 116 -15.91 -8.79 -17.63
C SER A 116 -15.97 -7.31 -17.22
N PRO A 117 -15.76 -6.35 -18.13
CA PRO A 117 -15.73 -4.90 -17.83
C PRO A 117 -17.12 -4.27 -17.58
N ALA A 118 -18.13 -5.06 -17.21
CA ALA A 118 -19.47 -4.57 -16.96
C ALA A 118 -19.62 -4.03 -15.53
N THR A 119 -20.07 -2.77 -15.46
CA THR A 119 -20.45 -1.95 -14.31
C THR A 119 -20.38 -2.61 -12.93
N PRO A 120 -19.54 -2.11 -12.01
CA PRO A 120 -19.47 -2.65 -10.67
C PRO A 120 -20.75 -2.35 -9.87
N PRO A 121 -21.41 -3.34 -9.24
CA PRO A 121 -22.34 -3.05 -8.16
C PRO A 121 -21.60 -2.32 -7.04
N ALA A 122 -22.32 -1.50 -6.26
CA ALA A 122 -21.77 -0.75 -5.13
C ALA A 122 -20.96 -1.69 -4.22
N GLY A 123 -19.63 -1.60 -4.33
CA GLY A 123 -18.72 -2.55 -3.68
C GLY A 123 -17.86 -3.46 -4.58
N ALA A 124 -17.71 -3.21 -5.87
CA ALA A 124 -16.81 -4.06 -6.65
C ALA A 124 -15.33 -3.75 -6.40
N LEU A 125 -14.53 -4.83 -6.42
CA LEU A 125 -13.08 -4.73 -6.42
C LEU A 125 -12.57 -3.98 -7.65
N PRO A 126 -11.48 -3.23 -7.48
CA PRO A 126 -10.94 -2.39 -8.53
C PRO A 126 -10.25 -3.21 -9.64
N HIS A 127 -10.75 -3.14 -10.87
CA HIS A 127 -10.28 -3.98 -12.00
C HIS A 127 -8.88 -3.64 -12.56
N SER A 128 -8.24 -2.56 -12.11
CA SER A 128 -6.90 -2.17 -12.56
C SER A 128 -5.83 -2.45 -11.50
N LEU A 129 -4.62 -2.81 -11.95
CA LEU A 129 -3.50 -3.32 -11.12
C LEU A 129 -3.13 -2.45 -9.90
N HIS A 130 -3.51 -1.17 -9.95
CA HIS A 130 -3.19 -0.14 -8.96
C HIS A 130 -4.41 0.42 -8.24
N ARG A 131 -5.64 0.14 -8.68
CA ARG A 131 -6.80 0.77 -8.08
C ARG A 131 -7.09 0.13 -6.71
N VAL A 132 -7.60 0.95 -5.80
CA VAL A 132 -7.91 0.62 -4.41
C VAL A 132 -9.41 0.84 -4.22
N ALA A 133 -10.11 -0.14 -3.64
CA ALA A 133 -11.47 0.06 -3.15
C ALA A 133 -11.44 0.12 -1.62
N ARG A 134 -12.21 1.05 -1.06
CA ARG A 134 -12.43 1.14 0.38
C ARG A 134 -13.80 0.55 0.73
N PHE A 135 -13.84 -0.28 1.76
CA PHE A 135 -15.04 -0.86 2.32
C PHE A 135 -14.97 -0.81 3.83
N GLY A 136 -15.81 0.00 4.48
CA GLY A 136 -15.97 -0.03 5.95
C GLY A 136 -14.65 -0.07 6.73
N GLY A 137 -13.70 0.82 6.42
CA GLY A 137 -12.37 0.87 7.06
C GLY A 137 -11.31 -0.07 6.47
N SER A 138 -11.70 -1.02 5.63
CA SER A 138 -10.79 -1.96 4.95
C SER A 138 -10.43 -1.49 3.53
N ILE A 139 -9.20 -1.79 3.09
CA ILE A 139 -8.66 -1.46 1.77
C ILE A 139 -8.44 -2.77 1.00
N ALA A 140 -9.14 -2.96 -0.12
CA ALA A 140 -9.07 -4.19 -0.91
C ALA A 140 -8.43 -3.97 -2.31
N ARG A 141 -7.63 -4.94 -2.77
CA ARG A 141 -6.96 -4.93 -4.09
C ARG A 141 -6.87 -6.33 -4.69
N PRO A 142 -7.16 -6.54 -5.99
CA PRO A 142 -6.95 -7.82 -6.62
C PRO A 142 -5.46 -8.08 -6.95
N ARG A 143 -5.03 -9.34 -6.79
CA ARG A 143 -3.83 -9.88 -7.43
C ARG A 143 -4.27 -10.69 -8.65
N ARG A 144 -3.88 -10.28 -9.87
CA ARG A 144 -3.87 -11.21 -11.01
C ARG A 144 -2.64 -12.09 -10.88
N CYS A 145 -2.83 -13.38 -10.68
CA CYS A 145 -1.79 -14.36 -11.00
C CYS A 145 -1.67 -14.42 -12.52
N ARG A 146 -0.47 -14.18 -13.04
CA ARG A 146 -0.15 -14.48 -14.43
C ARG A 146 0.18 -15.96 -14.47
N SER A 147 -0.65 -16.73 -15.20
CA SER A 147 -0.42 -18.13 -15.57
C SER A 147 0.80 -18.27 -16.46
#